data_AF-A0A969L640-F1
#
_entry.id   AF-A0A969L640-F1
#
_cell.length_a   1.000
_cell.length_b   1.000
_cell.length_c   1.000
_cell.angle_alpha   90.00
_cell.angle_beta   90.00
_cell.angle_gamma   90.00
#
_symmetry.space_group_name_H-M   'P 1'
#
loop_
_entity.id
_entity.type
_entity.pdbx_description
1 polymer ?
#
loop_
_entity_poly.entity_id
_entity_poly.type
_entity_poly.pdbx_seq_one_letter_code
_entity_poly.pdbx_strand_id
1 'polypeptide(L)' 'MSVGKLSPLSQYDHIQEFSCYYPCLTRELLTELHKKGKKVNAWTVNNKKHIKRLINLGVDGIITDFPDRVKKLR' A
#
# COMPACT_ATOMS: atom_id res chain seq x y z
N MET A 1 -15.97 4.51 16.82
CA MET A 1 -14.53 4.84 16.67
C MET A 1 -14.28 5.11 15.20
N SER A 2 -13.99 6.36 14.85
CA SER A 2 -13.95 6.84 13.46
C SER A 2 -12.65 6.37 12.81
N VAL A 3 -12.73 5.41 11.89
CA VAL A 3 -11.62 5.05 11.00
C VAL A 3 -11.38 6.29 10.14
N GLY A 4 -10.20 6.88 10.28
CA GLY A 4 -9.86 8.22 9.80
C GLY A 4 -10.37 8.47 8.38
N LYS A 5 -11.21 9.50 8.22
CA LYS A 5 -11.72 9.96 6.92
C LYS A 5 -10.53 10.22 6.01
N LEU A 6 -10.34 9.34 5.02
CA LEU A 6 -9.36 9.43 3.93
C LEU A 6 -9.65 10.56 2.93
N SER A 7 -10.53 11.49 3.30
CA SER A 7 -10.91 12.62 2.44
C SER A 7 -9.74 13.46 1.94
N PRO A 8 -8.57 13.59 2.62
CA PRO A 8 -7.54 14.46 2.08
C PRO A 8 -6.63 13.84 1.01
N LEU A 9 -6.42 12.53 0.94
CA LEU A 9 -5.45 11.99 -0.03
C LEU A 9 -5.99 12.00 -1.46
N SER A 10 -7.29 11.77 -1.59
CA SER A 10 -7.92 11.63 -2.89
C SER A 10 -8.26 12.95 -3.59
N GLN A 11 -8.02 14.10 -2.93
CA GLN A 11 -8.24 15.43 -3.50
C GLN A 11 -7.08 15.90 -4.40
N TYR A 12 -5.94 15.21 -4.34
CA TYR A 12 -4.75 15.58 -5.09
C TYR A 12 -4.73 14.89 -6.45
N ASP A 13 -5.39 15.50 -7.43
CA ASP A 13 -5.58 14.90 -8.75
C ASP A 13 -4.27 14.62 -9.50
N HIS A 14 -3.25 15.45 -9.28
CA HIS A 14 -1.94 15.33 -9.93
C HIS A 14 -1.03 14.24 -9.32
N ILE A 15 -1.35 13.73 -8.12
CA ILE A 15 -0.59 12.64 -7.51
C ILE A 15 -1.01 11.32 -8.16
N GLN A 16 -0.07 10.52 -8.64
CA GLN A 16 -0.36 9.22 -9.27
C GLN A 16 -0.16 8.03 -8.33
N GLU A 17 0.77 8.16 -7.38
CA GLU A 17 1.15 7.06 -6.50
C GLU A 17 1.36 7.56 -5.07
N PHE A 18 0.93 6.77 -4.09
CA PHE A 18 1.13 7.02 -2.66
C PHE A 18 2.06 5.98 -2.06
N SER A 19 3.01 6.43 -1.25
CA SER A 19 3.87 5.54 -0.46
C SER A 19 3.50 5.66 1.02
N CYS A 20 2.96 4.59 1.60
CA CYS A 20 2.36 4.60 2.94
C CYS A 20 3.05 3.63 3.90
N TYR A 21 3.01 3.98 5.20
CA TYR A 21 3.47 3.10 6.26
C TYR A 21 2.57 1.86 6.33
N TYR A 22 3.14 0.67 6.10
CA TYR A 22 2.35 -0.53 5.82
C TYR A 22 1.28 -0.95 6.87
N PRO A 23 1.40 -0.64 8.18
CA PRO A 23 0.36 -0.97 9.14
C PRO A 23 -0.94 -0.17 8.99
N CYS A 24 -0.93 1.00 8.34
CA CYS A 24 -2.16 1.77 8.11
C CYS A 24 -2.92 1.33 6.85
N LEU A 25 -2.37 0.40 6.07
CA LEU A 25 -2.98 -0.08 4.84
C LEU A 25 -4.10 -1.08 5.15
N THR A 26 -5.30 -0.77 4.66
CA THR A 26 -6.46 -1.65 4.68
C THR A 26 -6.97 -1.91 3.27
N ARG A 27 -7.81 -2.94 3.10
CA ARG A 27 -8.37 -3.28 1.79
C ARG A 27 -9.31 -2.19 1.26
N GLU A 28 -10.03 -1.54 2.17
CA GLU A 28 -10.93 -0.42 1.86
C GLU A 28 -10.14 0.76 1.29
N LEU A 29 -9.03 1.14 1.93
CA LEU A 29 -8.14 2.21 1.46
C LEU A 29 -7.61 1.94 0.05
N LEU A 30 -7.07 0.74 -0.15
CA LEU A 30 -6.51 0.36 -1.47
C LEU A 30 -7.58 0.39 -2.55
N THR A 31 -8.75 -0.20 -2.27
CA THR A 31 -9.87 -0.21 -3.21
C THR A 31 -10.29 1.20 -3.63
N GLU A 32 -10.40 2.13 -2.68
CA GLU A 32 -10.78 3.52 -2.98
C GLU A 32 -9.72 4.28 -3.77
N LEU A 33 -8.43 4.09 -3.48
CA LEU A 33 -7.35 4.71 -4.24
C LEU A 33 -7.20 4.12 -5.64
N HIS A 34 -7.33 2.80 -5.78
CA HIS A 34 -7.30 2.11 -7.07
C HIS A 34 -8.46 2.53 -7.98
N LYS A 35 -9.67 2.70 -7.43
CA LYS A 35 -10.82 3.25 -8.19
C LYS A 35 -10.55 4.63 -8.79
N LYS A 36 -9.65 5.40 -8.17
CA LYS A 36 -9.23 6.73 -8.63
C LYS A 36 -7.97 6.68 -9.52
N GLY A 37 -7.56 5.49 -9.95
CA GLY A 37 -6.38 5.28 -10.78
C GLY A 37 -5.05 5.54 -10.07
N LYS A 38 -5.05 5.54 -8.73
CA LYS A 38 -3.85 5.81 -7.93
C LYS A 38 -3.20 4.50 -7.52
N LYS A 39 -1.86 4.41 -7.58
CA LYS A 39 -1.11 3.27 -7.03
C LYS A 39 -0.76 3.47 -5.56
N VAL A 40 -0.58 2.38 -4.83
CA VAL A 40 -0.21 2.40 -3.41
C VAL A 40 0.96 1.45 -3.14
N ASN A 41 2.06 2.03 -2.69
CA ASN A 41 3.30 1.36 -2.33
C ASN A 41 3.44 1.32 -0.79
N ALA A 42 3.96 0.22 -0.24
CA ALA A 42 4.14 0.06 1.20
C ALA A 42 5.61 0.16 1.61
N TRP A 43 5.93 0.99 2.61
CA TRP A 43 7.28 1.12 3.17
C TRP A 43 7.30 0.97 4.71
N THR A 44 8.44 0.64 5.34
CA THR A 44 9.49 -0.26 4.82
C THR A 44 9.16 -1.67 5.31
N VAL A 45 9.07 -2.64 4.42
CA VAL A 45 8.54 -3.98 4.74
C VAL A 45 9.62 -5.03 4.63
N ASN A 46 10.22 -5.40 5.76
CA ASN A 46 11.35 -6.34 5.79
C ASN A 46 10.93 -7.78 6.15
N ASN A 47 9.78 -7.96 6.80
CA ASN A 47 9.31 -9.26 7.26
C ASN A 47 8.52 -10.01 6.18
N LYS A 48 8.90 -11.27 5.89
CA LYS A 48 8.24 -12.13 4.87
C LYS A 48 6.73 -12.29 5.08
N LYS A 49 6.26 -12.40 6.32
CA LYS A 49 4.83 -12.50 6.65
C LYS A 49 4.08 -11.24 6.24
N HIS A 50 4.66 -10.06 6.50
CA HIS A 50 4.08 -8.78 6.12
C HIS A 50 4.14 -8.57 4.61
N ILE A 51 5.24 -8.94 3.95
CA ILE A 51 5.36 -8.91 2.49
C ILE A 51 4.22 -9.73 1.86
N LYS A 52 4.06 -11.00 2.26
CA LYS A 52 3.00 -11.87 1.75
C LYS A 52 1.60 -11.30 2.03
N ARG A 53 1.37 -10.77 3.24
CA ARG A 53 0.10 -10.12 3.59
C ARG A 53 -0.22 -8.96 2.66
N LEU A 54 0.74 -8.08 2.41
CA LEU A 54 0.54 -6.86 1.63
C LEU A 54 0.40 -7.14 0.13
N ILE A 55 1.15 -8.11 -0.40
CA ILE A 55 0.93 -8.63 -1.77
C ILE A 55 -0.52 -9.12 -1.91
N ASN A 56 -1.00 -9.94 -0.98
CA ASN A 56 -2.40 -10.41 -0.99
C ASN A 56 -3.42 -9.29 -0.74
N LEU A 57 -3.03 -8.25 0.00
CA LEU A 57 -3.89 -7.09 0.24
C LEU A 57 -4.08 -6.28 -1.06
N GLY A 58 -3.13 -6.35 -1.98
CA GLY A 58 -3.19 -5.73 -3.31
C GLY A 58 -2.33 -4.47 -3.45
N VAL A 59 -1.28 -4.28 -2.64
CA VAL A 59 -0.37 -3.15 -2.84
C VAL A 59 0.36 -3.28 -4.20
N ASP A 60 0.63 -2.15 -4.84
CA ASP A 60 1.28 -2.10 -6.15
C ASP A 60 2.80 -2.32 -6.04
N GLY A 61 3.38 -1.84 -4.93
CA GLY A 61 4.81 -1.91 -4.65
C GLY A 61 5.13 -2.19 -3.18
N ILE A 62 6.27 -2.85 -2.98
CA ILE A 62 6.88 -3.08 -1.67
C ILE A 62 8.24 -2.39 -1.66
N ILE A 63 8.43 -1.45 -0.75
CA ILE A 63 9.72 -0.83 -0.45
C ILE A 63 10.34 -1.62 0.71
N THR A 64 11.52 -2.19 0.48
CA THR A 64 12.17 -3.14 1.39
C THR A 64 13.68 -3.07 1.27
N ASP A 65 14.38 -3.37 2.35
CA ASP A 65 15.84 -3.56 2.34
C ASP A 65 16.23 -4.95 1.81
N PHE A 66 15.24 -5.84 1.58
CA PHE A 66 15.45 -7.23 1.19
C PHE A 66 14.65 -7.59 -0.08
N PRO A 67 15.03 -7.05 -1.25
CA PRO A 67 14.29 -7.25 -2.51
C PRO A 67 14.21 -8.72 -2.94
N ASP A 68 15.18 -9.54 -2.55
CA ASP A 68 15.20 -10.99 -2.78
C ASP A 68 14.02 -11.72 -2.12
N ARG A 69 13.54 -11.22 -0.97
CA ARG A 69 12.39 -11.78 -0.25
C ARG A 69 11.09 -11.53 -0.99
N VAL A 70 10.96 -10.37 -1.64
CA VAL A 70 9.78 -10.01 -2.44
C VAL A 70 9.74 -10.85 -3.71
N LYS A 71 10.89 -11.00 -4.40
CA LYS A 71 10.99 -11.79 -5.63
C LYS A 71 10.57 -13.25 -5.47
N LYS A 72 10.79 -13.85 -4.29
CA LYS A 72 10.42 -15.25 -3.98
C LYS A 72 8.94 -15.45 -3.65
N LEU A 73 8.19 -14.38 -3.42
CA LEU A 73 6.81 -14.42 -2.94
C LEU A 73 5.79 -13.90 -3.98
N ARG A 74 6.26 -13.51 -5.16
CA ARG A 74 5.47 -12.89 -6.22
C ARG A 74 5.40 -13.80 -7.44
#